data_AF-A0A327VGD6-F1
#
_entry.id   AF-A0A327VGD6-F1
#
_cell.length_a   1.000
_cell.length_b   1.000
_cell.length_c   1.000
_cell.angle_alpha   90.00
_cell.angle_beta   90.00
_cell.angle_gamma   90.00
#
_symmetry.space_group_name_H-M   'P 1'
#
loop_
_entity.id
_entity.type
_entity.pdbx_description
1 polymer ?
#
loop_
_entity_poly.entity_id
_entity_poly.type
_entity_poly.pdbx_seq_one_letter_code
_entity_poly.pdbx_strand_id
1 'polypeptide(L)'
;MKLLPHQVEAVDGILRTLQEPADGEMPSQGLRAQVVSATGSGKTLMAVEAACRLKARRVLVLVPTLDLLLQTAAAWRADGRGGAFLGVCSLPAAGSQGRACTTSDVELRLWLRGVDQVTVFATYAPLGLRTLQRAHAAGVGVWDLVVVDEAHRTSGDAGKPWAAVHDQQEAPARRRLYMYGDAAGVGGRW
;
A
#
# COMPACT_ATOMS: atom_id res chain seq x y z
N MET A 1 -0.73 1.94 19.98
CA MET A 1 0.15 3.03 20.49
C MET A 1 -0.61 4.35 20.39
N LYS A 2 -0.30 5.38 21.20
CA LYS A 2 -0.97 6.69 21.08
C LYS A 2 -0.25 7.54 20.04
N LEU A 3 -0.99 8.13 19.09
CA LEU A 3 -0.43 9.04 18.09
C LEU A 3 0.05 10.35 18.72
N LEU A 4 1.15 10.88 18.18
CA LEU A 4 1.63 12.23 18.47
C LEU A 4 0.75 13.27 17.77
N PRO A 5 0.69 14.54 18.24
CA PRO A 5 -0.20 15.56 17.66
C PRO A 5 -0.06 15.74 16.15
N HIS A 6 1.17 15.79 15.62
CA HIS A 6 1.40 15.92 14.17
C HIS A 6 0.96 14.66 13.39
N GLN A 7 0.99 13.49 14.02
CA GLN A 7 0.50 12.25 13.41
C GLN A 7 -1.02 12.23 13.38
N VAL A 8 -1.68 12.77 14.41
CA VAL A 8 -3.15 12.95 14.42
C VAL A 8 -3.56 13.87 13.28
N GLU A 9 -2.92 15.04 13.16
CA GLU A 9 -3.19 15.99 12.09
C GLU A 9 -2.99 15.37 10.69
N ALA A 10 -1.88 14.66 10.50
CA ALA A 10 -1.59 13.97 9.24
C ALA A 10 -2.65 12.91 8.91
N VAL A 11 -3.02 12.07 9.88
CA VAL A 11 -4.06 11.05 9.69
C VAL A 11 -5.40 11.69 9.38
N ASP A 12 -5.79 12.75 10.09
CA ASP A 12 -7.07 13.43 9.84
C ASP A 12 -7.11 14.08 8.45
N GLY A 13 -5.98 14.62 7.98
CA GLY A 13 -5.83 15.11 6.60
C GLY A 13 -5.96 14.00 5.55
N ILE A 14 -5.35 12.84 5.79
CA ILE A 14 -5.48 11.64 4.94
C ILE A 14 -6.96 11.22 4.87
N LEU A 15 -7.62 11.12 6.02
CA LEU A 15 -9.01 10.67 6.11
C LEU A 15 -9.94 11.60 5.38
N ARG A 16 -9.79 12.92 5.56
CA ARG A 16 -10.61 13.92 4.85
C ARG A 16 -10.47 13.80 3.33
N THR A 17 -9.26 13.53 2.85
CA THR A 17 -8.96 13.40 1.42
C THR A 17 -9.44 12.07 0.83
N LEU A 18 -9.38 10.99 1.61
CA LEU A 18 -9.74 9.64 1.18
C LEU A 18 -11.15 9.21 1.60
N GLN A 19 -11.95 10.12 2.16
CA GLN A 19 -13.32 9.84 2.54
C GLN A 19 -14.18 9.61 1.29
N GLU A 20 -15.10 8.64 1.38
CA GLU A 20 -16.09 8.42 0.32
C GLU A 20 -16.89 9.71 0.07
N PRO A 21 -17.08 10.10 -1.21
CA PRO A 21 -17.91 11.26 -1.55
C PRO A 21 -19.33 11.14 -1.02
N ALA A 22 -19.95 12.29 -0.74
CA ALA A 22 -21.28 12.34 -0.11
C ALA A 22 -22.40 11.79 -1.01
N ASP A 23 -22.22 11.85 -2.33
CA ASP A 23 -23.10 11.26 -3.34
C ASP A 23 -22.91 9.74 -3.48
N GLY A 24 -21.90 9.17 -2.82
CA GLY A 24 -21.55 7.75 -2.89
C GLY A 24 -20.85 7.34 -4.18
N GLU A 25 -20.62 8.27 -5.12
CA GLU A 25 -19.98 7.98 -6.40
C GLU A 25 -18.47 8.11 -6.29
N MET A 26 -17.78 6.97 -6.32
CA MET A 26 -16.31 6.96 -6.34
C MET A 26 -15.79 7.47 -7.70
N PRO A 27 -14.80 8.39 -7.72
CA PRO A 27 -14.17 8.82 -8.96
C PRO A 27 -13.59 7.62 -9.73
N SER A 28 -13.65 7.67 -11.07
CA SER A 28 -13.16 6.59 -11.94
C SER A 28 -11.68 6.26 -11.72
N GLN A 29 -10.88 7.23 -11.28
CA GLN A 29 -9.44 7.07 -10.97
C GLN A 29 -9.15 6.75 -9.50
N GLY A 30 -10.19 6.59 -8.67
CA GLY A 30 -10.10 6.48 -7.22
C GLY A 30 -9.67 7.78 -6.53
N LEU A 31 -9.74 7.80 -5.20
CA LEU A 31 -9.26 8.91 -4.38
C LEU A 31 -7.75 8.80 -4.17
N ARG A 32 -7.07 9.94 -4.08
CA ARG A 32 -5.60 9.99 -3.91
C ARG A 32 -5.23 11.01 -2.85
N ALA A 33 -4.36 10.61 -1.94
CA ALA A 33 -3.78 11.47 -0.91
C ALA A 33 -2.27 11.33 -0.91
N GLN A 34 -1.59 12.41 -0.54
CA GLN A 34 -0.14 12.44 -0.40
C GLN A 34 0.23 12.92 1.00
N VAL A 35 1.23 12.27 1.59
CA VAL A 35 1.82 12.68 2.86
C VAL A 35 3.31 12.85 2.65
N VAL A 36 3.78 14.06 2.91
CA VAL A 36 5.21 14.39 2.96
C VAL A 36 5.58 14.52 4.43
N SER A 37 6.60 13.78 4.86
CA SER A 37 7.04 13.83 6.24
C SER A 37 8.48 13.38 6.40
N ALA A 38 9.20 13.95 7.36
CA ALA A 38 10.57 13.57 7.70
C ALA A 38 10.73 12.06 7.96
N THR A 39 11.91 11.52 7.66
CA THR A 39 12.25 10.12 8.02
C THR A 39 12.20 9.95 9.53
N GLY A 40 11.61 8.85 10.01
CA GLY A 40 11.44 8.59 11.44
C GLY A 40 10.25 9.30 12.11
N SER A 41 9.46 10.12 11.41
CA SER A 41 8.29 10.81 11.97
C SER A 41 7.07 9.91 12.28
N GLY A 42 7.15 8.62 11.95
CA GLY A 42 6.07 7.64 12.13
C GLY A 42 5.13 7.51 10.94
N LYS A 43 5.60 7.78 9.71
CA LYS A 43 4.86 7.54 8.45
C LYS A 43 4.14 6.19 8.45
N THR A 44 4.84 5.10 8.72
CA THR A 44 4.25 3.75 8.71
C THR A 44 3.06 3.63 9.68
N LEU A 45 3.18 4.21 10.88
CA LEU A 45 2.09 4.24 11.87
C LEU A 45 0.89 5.06 11.36
N MET A 46 1.13 6.20 10.71
CA MET A 46 0.05 6.99 10.08
C MET A 46 -0.70 6.17 9.02
N ALA A 47 0.02 5.36 8.21
CA ALA A 47 -0.57 4.52 7.18
C ALA A 47 -1.43 3.39 7.78
N VAL A 48 -0.97 2.76 8.86
CA VAL A 48 -1.73 1.75 9.61
C VAL A 48 -3.01 2.36 10.16
N GLU A 49 -2.90 3.50 10.84
CA GLU A 49 -4.05 4.18 11.42
C GLU A 49 -5.07 4.57 10.34
N ALA A 50 -4.61 5.15 9.23
CA ALA A 50 -5.47 5.50 8.11
C ALA A 50 -6.19 4.25 7.57
N ALA A 51 -5.49 3.14 7.34
CA ALA A 51 -6.09 1.90 6.87
C ALA A 51 -7.14 1.34 7.85
N CYS A 52 -6.89 1.44 9.16
CA CYS A 52 -7.82 1.01 10.20
C CYS A 52 -9.06 1.90 10.30
N ARG A 53 -8.88 3.23 10.32
CA ARG A 53 -9.99 4.20 10.40
C ARG A 53 -10.85 4.25 9.14
N LEU A 54 -10.25 4.04 7.97
CA LEU A 54 -10.98 3.83 6.71
C LEU A 54 -11.71 2.48 6.65
N LYS A 55 -11.51 1.59 7.64
CA LYS A 55 -12.03 0.22 7.67
C LYS A 55 -11.66 -0.56 6.39
N ALA A 56 -10.50 -0.25 5.80
CA ALA A 56 -10.04 -0.88 4.58
C ALA A 56 -9.82 -2.37 4.85
N ARG A 57 -10.52 -3.26 4.15
CA ARG A 57 -10.42 -4.71 4.33
C ARG A 57 -9.30 -5.30 3.51
N ARG A 58 -9.16 -4.86 2.26
CA ARG A 58 -8.09 -5.29 1.35
C ARG A 58 -7.10 -4.16 1.14
N VAL A 59 -5.90 -4.31 1.67
CA VAL A 59 -4.85 -3.30 1.57
C VAL A 59 -3.64 -3.86 0.83
N LEU A 60 -3.11 -3.08 -0.11
CA LEU A 60 -1.83 -3.35 -0.76
C LEU A 60 -0.81 -2.31 -0.27
N VAL A 61 0.33 -2.77 0.23
CA VAL A 61 1.45 -1.91 0.67
C VAL A 61 2.65 -2.17 -0.24
N LEU A 62 3.11 -1.12 -0.90
CA LEU A 62 4.27 -1.17 -1.79
C LEU A 62 5.45 -0.47 -1.16
N VAL A 63 6.59 -1.14 -1.23
CA VAL A 63 7.86 -0.69 -0.64
C VAL A 63 9.02 -0.92 -1.62
N PRO A 64 10.14 -0.20 -1.48
CA PRO A 64 11.26 -0.33 -2.41
C PRO A 64 12.11 -1.59 -2.24
N THR A 65 12.19 -2.18 -1.04
CA THR A 65 13.13 -3.28 -0.77
C THR A 65 12.46 -4.40 0.03
N LEU A 66 13.05 -5.60 -0.02
CA LEU A 66 12.58 -6.74 0.77
C LEU A 66 12.77 -6.49 2.27
N ASP A 67 13.86 -5.84 2.68
CA ASP A 67 14.08 -5.50 4.09
C ASP A 67 13.00 -4.54 4.61
N LEU A 68 12.65 -3.52 3.81
CA LEU A 68 11.58 -2.60 4.18
C LEU A 68 10.22 -3.30 4.15
N LEU A 69 10.02 -4.30 3.28
CA LEU A 69 8.82 -5.15 3.32
C LEU A 69 8.69 -5.85 4.66
N LEU A 70 9.77 -6.49 5.12
CA LEU A 70 9.79 -7.19 6.42
C LEU A 70 9.52 -6.22 7.58
N GLN A 71 10.20 -5.06 7.58
CA GLN A 71 10.05 -4.03 8.61
C GLN A 71 8.63 -3.45 8.64
N THR A 72 8.10 -3.06 7.48
CA THR A 72 6.76 -2.49 7.34
C THR A 72 5.71 -3.51 7.74
N ALA A 73 5.83 -4.77 7.34
CA ALA A 73 4.90 -5.81 7.75
C ALA A 73 4.94 -6.09 9.27
N ALA A 74 6.12 -6.06 9.88
CA ALA A 74 6.25 -6.20 11.33
C ALA A 74 5.61 -5.00 12.06
N ALA A 75 5.88 -3.78 11.60
CA ALA A 75 5.30 -2.56 12.16
C ALA A 75 3.77 -2.56 12.06
N TRP A 76 3.22 -2.89 10.89
CA TRP A 76 1.76 -2.97 10.68
C TRP A 76 1.09 -3.93 11.67
N ARG A 77 1.71 -5.09 11.93
CA ARG A 77 1.20 -6.06 12.89
C ARG A 77 1.31 -5.55 14.33
N ALA A 78 2.45 -4.96 14.69
CA ALA A 78 2.68 -4.39 16.03
C ALA A 78 1.72 -3.23 16.33
N ASP A 79 1.36 -2.45 15.32
CA ASP A 79 0.46 -1.30 15.42
C ASP A 79 -1.03 -1.67 15.34
N GLY A 80 -1.36 -2.97 15.40
CA GLY A 80 -2.72 -3.45 15.63
C GLY A 80 -3.53 -3.75 14.36
N ARG A 81 -2.89 -3.77 13.18
CA ARG A 81 -3.57 -4.27 11.97
C ARG A 81 -3.81 -5.78 12.08
N GLY A 82 -5.08 -6.17 12.07
CA GLY A 82 -5.50 -7.58 12.05
C GLY A 82 -5.59 -8.19 10.64
N GLY A 83 -6.04 -9.44 10.59
CA GLY A 83 -6.25 -10.19 9.34
C GLY A 83 -4.99 -10.87 8.79
N ALA A 84 -5.10 -11.39 7.57
CA ALA A 84 -4.01 -12.09 6.91
C ALA A 84 -2.94 -11.12 6.39
N PHE A 85 -1.66 -11.50 6.51
CA PHE A 85 -0.54 -10.75 5.95
C PHE A 85 0.16 -11.62 4.92
N LEU A 86 0.18 -11.17 3.67
CA LEU A 86 0.77 -11.90 2.55
C LEU A 86 1.92 -11.09 1.94
N GLY A 87 2.95 -11.77 1.45
CA GLY A 87 4.02 -11.17 0.66
C GLY A 87 3.90 -11.54 -0.80
N VAL A 88 4.03 -10.56 -1.70
CA VAL A 88 4.27 -10.80 -3.12
C VAL A 88 5.75 -10.52 -3.39
N CYS A 89 6.57 -11.52 -3.13
CA CYS A 89 8.03 -11.44 -3.20
C CYS A 89 8.66 -12.83 -3.22
N SER A 90 9.95 -12.89 -3.57
CA SER A 90 10.74 -14.12 -3.64
C SER A 90 11.43 -14.46 -2.31
N LEU A 91 10.95 -13.93 -1.18
CA LEU A 91 11.55 -14.25 0.12
C LEU A 91 11.31 -15.73 0.45
N PRO A 92 12.35 -16.49 0.83
CA PRO A 92 12.17 -17.86 1.29
C PRO A 92 11.42 -17.88 2.63
N ALA A 93 10.72 -18.97 2.93
CA ALA A 93 9.93 -19.11 4.15
C ALA A 93 10.75 -18.85 5.44
N ALA A 94 12.02 -19.26 5.47
CA ALA A 94 12.90 -19.01 6.61
C ALA A 94 13.15 -17.51 6.89
N GLY A 95 13.04 -16.66 5.86
CA GLY A 95 13.24 -15.21 5.96
C GLY A 95 11.94 -14.40 6.00
N SER A 96 10.77 -15.04 5.91
CA SER A 96 9.48 -14.33 5.74
C SER A 96 8.83 -13.90 7.06
N GLN A 97 9.47 -14.19 8.21
CA GLN A 97 8.93 -13.95 9.56
C GLN A 97 7.52 -14.56 9.73
N GLY A 98 7.33 -15.79 9.24
CA GLY A 98 6.06 -16.52 9.33
C GLY A 98 4.96 -16.03 8.37
N ARG A 99 5.26 -15.13 7.43
CA ARG A 99 4.32 -14.73 6.37
C ARG A 99 4.39 -15.71 5.18
N ALA A 100 3.26 -15.94 4.55
CA ALA A 100 3.21 -16.60 3.26
C ALA A 100 3.68 -15.61 2.17
N CYS A 101 4.70 -16.00 1.40
CA CYS A 101 5.26 -15.20 0.31
C CYS A 101 5.11 -15.96 -1.00
N THR A 102 4.72 -15.27 -2.08
CA THR A 102 4.57 -15.86 -3.41
C THR A 102 5.04 -14.92 -4.52
N THR A 103 5.45 -15.50 -5.65
CA THR A 103 5.64 -14.80 -6.94
C THR A 103 4.65 -15.31 -7.99
N SER A 104 3.65 -16.08 -7.58
CA SER A 104 2.62 -16.69 -8.43
C SER A 104 1.29 -15.95 -8.29
N ASP A 105 0.73 -15.50 -9.42
CA ASP A 105 -0.59 -14.85 -9.44
C ASP A 105 -1.71 -15.82 -9.05
N VAL A 106 -1.52 -17.12 -9.33
CA VAL A 106 -2.47 -18.18 -8.99
C VAL A 106 -2.53 -18.37 -7.48
N GLU A 107 -1.38 -18.49 -6.83
CA GLU A 107 -1.30 -18.64 -5.37
C GLU A 107 -1.86 -17.40 -4.67
N LEU A 108 -1.47 -16.20 -5.13
CA LEU A 108 -2.02 -14.96 -4.59
C LEU A 108 -3.55 -14.92 -4.69
N ARG A 109 -4.11 -15.29 -5.84
CA ARG A 109 -5.57 -15.38 -6.03
C ARG A 109 -6.22 -16.37 -5.08
N LEU A 110 -5.61 -17.54 -4.89
CA LEU A 110 -6.12 -18.57 -3.98
C LEU A 110 -6.09 -18.09 -2.53
N TRP A 111 -4.99 -17.48 -2.09
CA TRP A 111 -4.86 -16.95 -0.72
C TRP A 111 -5.78 -15.76 -0.44
N LEU A 112 -6.18 -15.01 -1.47
CA LEU A 112 -7.12 -13.91 -1.33
C LEU A 112 -8.59 -14.35 -1.27
N ARG A 113 -8.92 -15.62 -1.55
CA ARG A 113 -10.29 -16.14 -1.48
C ARG A 113 -10.70 -16.40 -0.04
N GLY A 114 -11.90 -15.96 0.33
CA GLY A 114 -12.48 -16.24 1.65
C GLY A 114 -11.79 -15.51 2.82
N VAL A 115 -10.94 -14.52 2.53
CA VAL A 115 -10.28 -13.72 3.57
C VAL A 115 -11.04 -12.42 3.78
N ASP A 116 -11.56 -12.23 4.98
CA ASP A 116 -12.35 -11.05 5.36
C ASP A 116 -11.51 -9.76 5.42
N GLN A 117 -10.27 -9.86 5.89
CA GLN A 117 -9.33 -8.75 5.99
C GLN A 117 -7.91 -9.23 5.66
N VAL A 118 -7.25 -8.55 4.72
CA VAL A 118 -5.91 -8.89 4.24
C VAL A 118 -5.08 -7.64 3.98
N THR A 119 -3.80 -7.71 4.36
CA THR A 119 -2.77 -6.77 3.93
C THR A 119 -1.73 -7.52 3.12
N VAL A 120 -1.57 -7.14 1.85
CA VAL A 120 -0.57 -7.68 0.95
C VAL A 120 0.59 -6.70 0.86
N PHE A 121 1.81 -7.19 1.07
CA PHE A 121 3.02 -6.40 0.93
C PHE A 121 3.77 -6.83 -0.32
N ALA A 122 4.18 -5.90 -1.16
CA ALA A 122 4.97 -6.21 -2.35
C ALA A 122 6.07 -5.18 -2.54
N THR A 123 7.11 -5.56 -3.28
CA THR A 123 8.15 -4.61 -3.66
C THR A 123 7.82 -3.93 -4.99
N TYR A 124 8.43 -2.77 -5.26
CA TYR A 124 8.44 -2.17 -6.61
C TYR A 124 9.20 -3.01 -7.65
N ALA A 125 9.76 -4.16 -7.26
CA ALA A 125 10.47 -5.01 -8.20
C ALA A 125 9.52 -5.45 -9.33
N PRO A 126 9.99 -5.47 -10.60
CA PRO A 126 9.15 -5.81 -11.73
C PRO A 126 8.47 -7.18 -11.60
N LEU A 127 9.07 -8.11 -10.86
CA LEU A 127 8.48 -9.42 -10.60
C LEU A 127 7.23 -9.33 -9.71
N GLY A 128 7.30 -8.56 -8.62
CA GLY A 128 6.17 -8.39 -7.70
C GLY A 128 5.01 -7.67 -8.37
N LEU A 129 5.31 -6.60 -9.12
CA LEU A 129 4.30 -5.83 -9.85
C LEU A 129 3.64 -6.64 -10.97
N ARG A 130 4.43 -7.42 -11.74
CA ARG A 130 3.86 -8.34 -12.74
C ARG A 130 2.96 -9.40 -12.14
N THR A 131 3.29 -9.89 -10.95
CA THR A 131 2.44 -10.84 -10.23
C THR A 131 1.10 -10.21 -9.88
N LEU A 132 1.11 -8.97 -9.36
CA LEU A 132 -0.12 -8.21 -9.05
C LEU A 132 -0.95 -7.92 -10.30
N GLN A 133 -0.34 -7.43 -11.38
CA GLN A 133 -1.02 -7.15 -12.64
C GLN A 133 -1.69 -8.40 -13.21
N ARG A 134 -0.98 -9.54 -13.25
CA ARG A 134 -1.55 -10.82 -13.69
C ARG A 134 -2.70 -11.28 -12.80
N ALA A 135 -2.57 -11.11 -11.48
CA ALA A 135 -3.61 -11.46 -10.54
C ALA A 135 -4.88 -10.61 -10.78
N HIS A 136 -4.74 -9.31 -11.02
CA HIS A 136 -5.86 -8.42 -11.38
C HIS A 136 -6.48 -8.80 -12.73
N ALA A 137 -5.67 -9.02 -13.77
CA ALA A 137 -6.15 -9.50 -15.07
C ALA A 137 -6.91 -10.83 -14.96
N ALA A 138 -6.56 -11.65 -13.96
CA ALA A 138 -7.23 -12.92 -13.66
C ALA A 138 -8.33 -12.82 -12.58
N GLY A 139 -8.82 -11.61 -12.28
CA GLY A 139 -10.02 -11.38 -11.48
C GLY A 139 -9.81 -11.07 -9.99
N VAL A 140 -8.59 -10.73 -9.54
CA VAL A 140 -8.45 -10.10 -8.21
C VAL A 140 -9.17 -8.76 -8.22
N GLY A 141 -10.15 -8.62 -7.32
CA GLY A 141 -10.94 -7.42 -7.18
C GLY A 141 -10.16 -6.18 -6.71
N VAL A 142 -10.90 -5.09 -6.54
CA VAL A 142 -10.36 -3.76 -6.20
C VAL A 142 -9.80 -3.72 -4.78
N TRP A 143 -8.65 -3.06 -4.60
CA TRP A 143 -8.12 -2.75 -3.27
C TRP A 143 -8.91 -1.62 -2.61
N ASP A 144 -9.21 -1.74 -1.32
CA ASP A 144 -9.83 -0.64 -0.57
C ASP A 144 -8.84 0.51 -0.38
N LEU A 145 -7.56 0.18 -0.20
CA LEU A 145 -6.47 1.13 -0.07
C LEU A 145 -5.18 0.53 -0.65
N VAL A 146 -4.48 1.31 -1.47
CA VAL A 146 -3.08 1.07 -1.84
C VAL A 146 -2.21 2.10 -1.12
N VAL A 147 -1.19 1.65 -0.41
CA VAL A 147 -0.17 2.49 0.23
C VAL A 147 1.11 2.37 -0.57
N VAL A 148 1.65 3.49 -1.01
CA VAL A 148 2.87 3.59 -1.83
C VAL A 148 3.92 4.30 -0.98
N ASP A 149 4.80 3.51 -0.35
CA ASP A 149 5.84 4.02 0.54
C ASP A 149 7.14 4.35 -0.22
N GLU A 150 7.85 5.36 0.26
CA GLU A 150 8.96 5.99 -0.48
C GLU A 150 8.58 6.32 -1.93
N ALA A 151 7.41 6.92 -2.12
CA ALA A 151 6.85 7.25 -3.43
C ALA A 151 7.73 8.22 -4.27
N HIS A 152 8.75 8.84 -3.68
CA HIS A 152 9.79 9.54 -4.46
C HIS A 152 10.62 8.59 -5.33
N ARG A 153 10.65 7.29 -5.01
CA ARG A 153 11.29 6.26 -5.86
C ARG A 153 10.40 5.83 -7.03
N THR A 154 9.13 6.21 -6.97
CA THR A 154 8.15 6.09 -8.06
C THR A 154 7.90 7.44 -8.73
N SER A 155 8.82 8.41 -8.61
CA SER A 155 8.80 9.60 -9.47
C SER A 155 9.85 9.44 -10.58
N GLY A 156 9.45 9.62 -11.83
CA GLY A 156 10.29 9.40 -13.01
C GLY A 156 9.53 8.80 -14.20
N ASP A 157 10.30 8.40 -15.22
CA ASP A 157 9.84 7.98 -16.55
C ASP A 157 8.65 6.98 -16.54
N ALA A 158 7.57 7.33 -17.26
CA ALA A 158 6.30 6.60 -17.28
C ALA A 158 6.40 5.17 -17.84
N GLY A 159 7.53 4.82 -18.48
CA GLY A 159 7.81 3.48 -19.00
C GLY A 159 8.33 2.48 -17.96
N LYS A 160 8.51 2.88 -16.69
CA LYS A 160 9.07 1.97 -15.67
C LYS A 160 8.02 1.03 -15.08
N PRO A 161 8.40 -0.20 -14.68
CA PRO A 161 7.45 -1.20 -14.16
C PRO A 161 6.57 -0.75 -12.99
N TRP A 162 7.02 0.22 -12.19
CA TRP A 162 6.26 0.78 -11.08
C TRP A 162 5.15 1.76 -11.50
N ALA A 163 5.15 2.26 -12.74
CA ALA A 163 4.10 3.15 -13.25
C ALA A 163 2.70 2.50 -13.17
N ALA A 164 2.67 1.17 -13.31
CA ALA A 164 1.51 0.30 -13.18
C ALA A 164 0.66 0.54 -11.92
N VAL A 165 1.28 0.92 -10.80
CA VAL A 165 0.53 1.16 -9.56
C VAL A 165 -0.39 2.37 -9.65
N HIS A 166 -0.03 3.34 -10.49
CA HIS A 166 -0.79 4.57 -10.63
C HIS A 166 -1.99 4.38 -11.56
N ASP A 167 -1.94 3.37 -12.44
CA ASP A 167 -2.99 3.05 -13.40
C ASP A 167 -4.12 2.25 -12.73
N GLN A 168 -5.34 2.74 -12.86
CA GLN A 168 -6.54 2.09 -12.32
C GLN A 168 -6.86 0.76 -13.01
N GLN A 169 -6.50 0.59 -14.28
CA GLN A 169 -6.73 -0.63 -15.04
C GLN A 169 -5.76 -1.73 -14.64
N GLU A 170 -4.51 -1.36 -14.34
CA GLU A 170 -3.46 -2.33 -13.99
C GLU A 170 -3.45 -2.69 -12.49
N ALA A 171 -3.75 -1.73 -11.62
CA ALA A 171 -3.84 -1.92 -10.18
C ALA A 171 -5.10 -1.25 -9.61
N PRO A 172 -6.30 -1.84 -9.77
CA PRO A 172 -7.56 -1.25 -9.32
C PRO A 172 -7.58 -0.95 -7.82
N ALA A 173 -7.83 0.30 -7.46
CA ALA A 173 -7.92 0.74 -6.08
C ALA A 173 -9.02 1.79 -5.88
N ARG A 174 -9.73 1.74 -4.76
CA ARG A 174 -10.64 2.80 -4.33
C ARG A 174 -9.88 4.04 -3.87
N ARG A 175 -8.78 3.82 -3.14
CA ARG A 175 -7.97 4.86 -2.51
C ARG A 175 -6.49 4.57 -2.70
N ARG A 176 -5.68 5.60 -2.93
CA ARG A 176 -4.22 5.52 -2.93
C ARG A 176 -3.62 6.56 -1.98
N LEU A 177 -2.77 6.09 -1.07
CA LEU A 177 -1.99 6.93 -0.17
C LEU A 177 -0.52 6.88 -0.59
N TYR A 178 0.02 8.00 -1.03
CA TYR A 178 1.43 8.14 -1.39
C TYR A 178 2.20 8.77 -0.23
N MET A 179 3.32 8.16 0.12
CA MET A 179 4.10 8.57 1.28
C MET A 179 5.52 8.90 0.86
N TYR A 180 5.95 10.11 1.20
CA TYR A 180 7.25 10.65 0.83
C TYR A 180 8.04 10.95 2.10
N GLY A 181 9.27 10.45 2.17
CA GLY A 181 10.30 11.05 3.01
C GLY A 181 10.69 12.42 2.46
N ASP A 182 10.82 13.44 3.30
CA ASP A 182 11.55 14.65 2.93
C ASP A 182 13.03 14.28 2.71
N ALA A 183 13.36 13.86 1.49
CA ALA A 183 14.67 14.10 0.93
C ALA A 183 14.58 15.48 0.27
N ALA A 184 15.22 16.47 0.87
CA ALA A 184 15.30 17.87 0.44
C ALA A 184 14.86 18.14 -1.01
N GLY A 185 13.71 18.81 -1.17
CA GLY A 185 13.34 19.60 -2.34
C GLY A 185 13.21 18.89 -3.67
N VAL A 186 12.03 18.33 -3.97
CA VAL A 186 11.51 18.33 -5.35
C VAL A 186 10.03 18.65 -5.29
N GLY A 187 9.71 19.94 -5.39
CA GLY A 187 8.37 20.42 -5.69
C GLY A 187 8.02 20.05 -7.12
N GLY A 188 7.35 18.92 -7.30
CA GLY A 188 6.67 18.54 -8.54
C GLY A 188 5.19 18.40 -8.26
N ARG A 189 4.41 19.42 -8.63
CA ARG A 189 2.97 19.25 -8.87
C ARG A 189 2.83 18.34 -10.09
N TRP A 190 2.07 17.26 -9.94
CA TRP A 190 1.63 16.38 -11.03
C TRP A 190 0.44 17.01 -11.75
#